data_AF-V4L1X6-F1
#
_entry.id   AF-V4L1X6-F1
#
_cell.length_a   1.000
_cell.length_b   1.000
_cell.length_c   1.000
_cell.angle_alpha   90.00
_cell.angle_beta   90.00
_cell.angle_gamma   90.00
#
_symmetry.space_group_name_H-M   'P 1'
#
loop_
_entity.id
_entity.type
_entity.pdbx_description
1 polymer ?
#
loop_
_entity_poly.entity_id
_entity_poly.type
_entity_poly.pdbx_seq_one_letter_code
_entity_poly.pdbx_strand_id
1 'polypeptide(L)'
;MRCKQTIFSSLVAGVLGLALHGAAFAAQDEDFNFDTTEDLYQICSTSPSSSEHIPARFACRGFIEGAVQYHDQVSDRQRMKRLICYPKTATIADGRRAFLAWARTNKDDSKLMNEMPVVGLVRALAAKYPCK
;
A
#
# COMPACT_ATOMS: atom_id res chain seq x y z
N MET A 1 -19.15 -41.11 62.02
CA MET A 1 -19.97 -40.00 61.49
C MET A 1 -19.15 -39.26 60.42
N ARG A 2 -19.73 -39.09 59.23
CA ARG A 2 -19.22 -38.31 58.08
C ARG A 2 -19.36 -36.81 58.34
N CYS A 3 -18.42 -36.01 57.82
CA CYS A 3 -18.54 -34.70 57.14
C CYS A 3 -17.30 -33.85 57.48
N LYS A 4 -16.63 -33.13 56.58
CA LYS A 4 -16.65 -32.98 55.11
C LYS A 4 -15.46 -32.06 54.84
N GLN A 5 -14.77 -32.27 53.72
CA GLN A 5 -13.77 -31.36 53.16
C GLN A 5 -14.29 -29.92 53.08
N THR A 6 -13.43 -28.94 53.37
CA THR A 6 -13.33 -27.65 52.64
C THR A 6 -12.07 -26.89 53.08
N ILE A 7 -10.90 -27.43 52.75
CA ILE A 7 -9.71 -26.62 52.52
C ILE A 7 -9.50 -26.73 51.03
N PHE A 8 -9.75 -25.66 50.27
CA PHE A 8 -9.32 -25.36 48.90
C PHE A 8 -10.32 -24.37 48.30
N SER A 9 -10.11 -23.08 48.54
CA SER A 9 -10.65 -22.03 47.68
C SER A 9 -9.66 -20.86 47.66
N SER A 10 -8.44 -21.19 47.25
CA SER A 10 -7.39 -20.23 46.92
C SER A 10 -7.39 -20.05 45.40
N LEU A 11 -7.39 -18.78 44.98
CA LEU A 11 -6.85 -18.32 43.70
C LEU A 11 -7.33 -19.02 42.42
N VAL A 12 -8.57 -18.80 41.98
CA VAL A 12 -8.92 -18.98 40.56
C VAL A 12 -9.89 -17.88 40.10
N ALA A 13 -9.41 -16.65 39.98
CA ALA A 13 -10.20 -15.56 39.37
C ALA A 13 -9.35 -14.58 38.53
N GLY A 14 -8.17 -15.00 38.06
CA GLY A 14 -7.22 -14.10 37.40
C GLY A 14 -6.61 -14.57 36.08
N VAL A 15 -7.09 -15.66 35.46
CA VAL A 15 -6.43 -16.24 34.26
C VAL A 15 -7.25 -16.12 32.97
N LEU A 16 -8.54 -15.74 33.02
CA LEU A 16 -9.40 -15.68 31.83
C LEU A 16 -9.29 -14.39 30.98
N GLY A 17 -8.27 -13.55 31.18
CA GLY A 17 -8.16 -12.24 30.52
C GLY A 17 -7.16 -12.12 29.36
N LEU A 18 -6.28 -13.12 29.14
CA LEU A 18 -5.10 -12.95 28.27
C LEU A 18 -5.23 -13.49 26.83
N ALA A 19 -6.37 -14.08 26.45
CA ALA A 19 -6.50 -14.78 25.17
C ALA A 19 -6.94 -13.91 23.98
N LEU A 20 -7.15 -12.60 24.14
CA LEU A 20 -7.41 -11.67 23.04
C LEU A 20 -6.15 -10.86 22.65
N HIS A 21 -5.00 -11.53 22.57
CA HIS A 21 -3.91 -11.00 21.76
C HIS A 21 -4.21 -11.39 20.32
N GLY A 22 -4.86 -10.48 19.58
CA GLY A 22 -5.08 -10.65 18.15
C GLY A 22 -3.75 -11.01 17.49
N ALA A 23 -3.71 -12.17 16.84
CA ALA A 23 -2.57 -12.55 16.03
C ALA A 23 -2.42 -11.49 14.94
N ALA A 24 -1.46 -10.58 15.12
CA ALA A 24 -1.01 -9.72 14.04
C ALA A 24 -0.35 -10.65 13.02
N PHE A 25 -1.09 -11.00 11.97
CA PHE A 25 -0.48 -11.66 10.82
C PHE A 25 0.58 -10.70 10.27
N ALA A 26 1.84 -11.13 10.28
CA ALA A 26 2.89 -10.38 9.62
C ALA A 26 2.57 -10.33 8.14
N ALA A 27 2.69 -9.15 7.52
CA ALA A 27 2.56 -9.01 6.08
C ALA A 27 3.56 -9.98 5.41
N GLN A 28 3.07 -10.78 4.47
CA GLN A 28 3.85 -11.74 3.71
C GLN A 28 4.22 -11.14 2.35
N ASP A 29 5.21 -11.72 1.67
CA ASP A 29 5.67 -11.20 0.38
C ASP A 29 4.53 -11.24 -0.67
N GLU A 30 3.65 -12.24 -0.56
CA GLU A 30 2.50 -12.43 -1.42
C GLU A 30 1.42 -11.34 -1.25
N ASP A 31 1.45 -10.59 -0.15
CA ASP A 31 0.51 -9.48 0.12
C ASP A 31 0.88 -8.22 -0.70
N PHE A 32 2.05 -8.20 -1.36
CA PHE A 32 2.57 -7.07 -2.13
C PHE A 32 2.83 -7.44 -3.61
N ASN A 33 1.83 -8.01 -4.28
CA ASN A 33 1.91 -8.21 -5.73
C ASN A 33 1.77 -6.87 -6.48
N PHE A 34 2.53 -6.74 -7.56
CA PHE A 34 2.48 -5.58 -8.46
C PHE A 34 2.20 -6.05 -9.90
N ASP A 35 1.15 -6.85 -10.06
CA ASP A 35 0.79 -7.42 -11.36
C ASP A 35 -0.09 -6.45 -12.15
N THR A 36 -0.99 -5.76 -11.44
CA THR A 36 -1.99 -4.87 -12.01
C THR A 36 -1.98 -3.48 -11.37
N THR A 37 -2.61 -2.53 -12.05
CA THR A 37 -2.83 -1.17 -11.55
C THR A 37 -3.75 -1.18 -10.33
N GLU A 38 -4.70 -2.12 -10.26
CA GLU A 38 -5.53 -2.35 -9.08
C GLU A 38 -4.67 -2.74 -7.87
N ASP A 39 -3.71 -3.65 -8.03
CA ASP A 39 -2.84 -4.07 -6.92
C ASP A 39 -2.05 -2.90 -6.37
N LEU A 40 -1.44 -2.09 -7.24
CA LEU A 40 -0.76 -0.86 -6.83
C LEU A 40 -1.72 0.11 -6.12
N TYR A 41 -2.97 0.23 -6.59
CA TYR A 41 -3.98 1.06 -5.93
C TYR A 41 -4.32 0.55 -4.53
N GLN A 42 -4.51 -0.76 -4.35
CA GLN A 42 -4.78 -1.38 -3.05
C GLN A 42 -3.62 -1.16 -2.06
N ILE A 43 -2.38 -1.40 -2.50
CA ILE A 43 -1.17 -1.19 -1.67
C ILE A 43 -1.03 0.30 -1.31
N CYS A 44 -1.22 1.21 -2.26
CA CYS A 44 -1.08 2.64 -2.01
C CYS A 44 -2.22 3.25 -1.18
N SER A 45 -3.37 2.56 -1.09
CA SER A 45 -4.57 3.02 -0.38
C SER A 45 -4.79 2.34 0.98
N THR A 46 -3.89 1.44 1.41
CA THR A 46 -3.97 0.74 2.69
C THR A 46 -4.22 1.67 3.88
N SER A 47 -5.27 1.36 4.63
CA SER A 47 -5.74 2.16 5.77
C SER A 47 -4.64 2.37 6.82
N PRO A 48 -4.51 3.56 7.42
CA PRO A 48 -3.66 3.79 8.59
C PRO A 48 -3.94 2.89 9.80
N SER A 49 -5.13 2.30 9.87
CA SER A 49 -5.52 1.39 10.95
C SER A 49 -5.18 -0.07 10.69
N SER A 50 -4.69 -0.43 9.50
CA SER A 50 -4.32 -1.82 9.18
C SER A 50 -2.93 -2.16 9.75
N SER A 51 -2.75 -3.41 10.14
CA SER A 51 -1.46 -3.97 10.57
C SER A 51 -0.39 -3.84 9.47
N GLU A 52 -0.79 -3.89 8.20
CA GLU A 52 0.08 -3.79 7.04
C GLU A 52 0.39 -2.34 6.63
N HIS A 53 -0.14 -1.32 7.32
CA HIS A 53 -0.02 0.08 6.87
C HIS A 53 1.42 0.51 6.61
N ILE A 54 2.33 0.21 7.54
CA ILE A 54 3.73 0.64 7.43
C ILE A 54 4.44 -0.07 6.27
N PRO A 55 4.40 -1.43 6.16
CA PRO A 55 4.90 -2.13 4.98
C PRO A 55 4.33 -1.62 3.65
N ALA A 56 3.01 -1.51 3.53
CA ALA A 56 2.34 -1.06 2.30
C ALA A 56 2.74 0.37 1.90
N ARG A 57 2.89 1.26 2.89
CA ARG A 57 3.35 2.64 2.69
C ARG A 57 4.76 2.69 2.10
N PHE A 58 5.67 1.85 2.57
CA PHE A 58 7.03 1.78 2.03
C PHE A 58 7.06 1.13 0.65
N ALA A 59 6.30 0.05 0.44
CA ALA A 59 6.17 -0.62 -0.86
C ALA A 59 5.64 0.35 -1.94
N CYS A 60 4.53 1.03 -1.67
CA CYS A 60 3.98 2.06 -2.56
C CYS A 60 4.98 3.19 -2.85
N ARG A 61 5.65 3.72 -1.81
CA ARG A 61 6.65 4.79 -1.97
C ARG A 61 7.80 4.34 -2.86
N GLY A 62 8.33 3.14 -2.61
CA GLY A 62 9.44 2.55 -3.37
C GLY A 62 9.08 2.32 -4.83
N PHE A 63 7.89 1.77 -5.10
CA PHE A 63 7.40 1.55 -6.47
C PHE A 63 7.33 2.88 -7.26
N ILE A 64 6.72 3.92 -6.67
CA ILE A 64 6.58 5.22 -7.34
C ILE A 64 7.96 5.86 -7.57
N GLU A 65 8.84 5.82 -6.58
CA GLU A 65 10.19 6.37 -6.69
C GLU A 65 11.01 5.66 -7.78
N GLY A 66 11.00 4.32 -7.79
CA GLY A 66 11.71 3.53 -8.80
C GLY A 66 11.19 3.77 -10.21
N ALA A 67 9.86 3.80 -10.39
CA ALA A 67 9.23 4.07 -11.69
C ALA A 67 9.58 5.47 -12.22
N VAL A 68 9.54 6.50 -11.36
CA VAL A 68 9.87 7.87 -11.75
C VAL A 68 11.36 8.03 -12.06
N GLN A 69 12.25 7.47 -11.23
CA GLN A 69 13.69 7.51 -11.49
C GLN A 69 14.05 6.82 -12.82
N TYR A 70 13.46 5.65 -13.10
CA TYR A 70 13.68 4.97 -14.37
C TYR A 70 13.17 5.82 -15.55
N HIS A 71 11.94 6.35 -15.45
CA HIS A 71 11.36 7.24 -16.46
C HIS A 71 12.27 8.44 -16.75
N ASP A 72 12.80 9.09 -15.72
CA ASP A 72 13.69 10.24 -15.88
C ASP A 72 14.99 9.83 -16.57
N GLN A 73 15.62 8.74 -16.12
CA GLN A 73 16.88 8.28 -16.69
C GLN A 73 16.78 7.89 -18.17
N VAL A 74 15.66 7.27 -18.59
CA VAL A 74 15.46 6.88 -20.01
C VAL A 74 15.06 8.07 -20.89
N SER A 75 14.40 9.07 -20.32
CA SER A 75 13.95 10.26 -21.06
C SER A 75 15.05 11.31 -21.21
N ASP A 76 15.88 11.52 -20.18
CA ASP A 76 16.87 12.60 -20.14
C ASP A 76 18.02 12.41 -21.13
N ARG A 77 18.28 11.17 -21.56
CA ARG A 77 19.31 10.86 -22.58
C ARG A 77 18.84 11.10 -24.01
N GLN A 78 17.71 11.80 -24.22
CA GLN A 78 17.06 12.05 -25.52
C GLN A 78 16.74 10.79 -26.34
N ARG A 79 16.73 9.62 -25.69
CA ARG A 79 16.41 8.34 -26.34
C ARG A 79 14.92 8.06 -26.38
N MET A 80 14.17 8.59 -25.42
CA MET A 80 12.74 8.39 -25.28
C MET A 80 12.03 9.70 -24.98
N LYS A 81 10.81 9.87 -25.49
CA LYS A 81 9.97 11.01 -25.17
C LYS A 81 9.57 10.96 -23.69
N ARG A 82 9.77 12.08 -22.99
CA ARG A 82 9.30 12.26 -21.62
C ARG A 82 7.76 12.24 -21.56
N LEU A 83 7.20 11.44 -20.66
CA LEU A 83 5.74 11.28 -20.51
C LEU A 83 5.18 12.08 -19.32
N ILE A 84 6.00 12.31 -18.29
CA ILE A 84 5.60 13.00 -17.06
C ILE A 84 6.46 14.24 -16.86
N CYS A 85 5.85 15.43 -16.82
CA CYS A 85 6.55 16.70 -16.66
C CYS A 85 6.17 17.41 -15.35
N TYR A 86 6.60 16.82 -14.23
CA TYR A 86 6.38 17.35 -12.89
C TYR A 86 7.36 18.51 -12.56
N PRO A 87 6.97 19.47 -11.70
CA PRO A 87 7.87 20.56 -11.30
C PRO A 87 8.97 20.05 -10.36
N LYS A 88 10.12 20.75 -10.30
CA LYS A 88 11.24 20.39 -9.40
C LYS A 88 10.87 20.33 -7.91
N THR A 89 9.76 20.95 -7.52
CA THR A 89 9.23 20.95 -6.16
C THR A 89 8.35 19.75 -5.84
N ALA A 90 8.01 18.92 -6.84
CA ALA A 90 7.17 17.75 -6.64
C ALA A 90 7.89 16.69 -5.80
N THR A 91 7.14 16.05 -4.92
CA THR A 91 7.61 14.97 -4.04
C THR A 91 6.98 13.64 -4.44
N ILE A 92 7.56 12.53 -3.98
CA ILE A 92 6.94 11.19 -4.15
C ILE A 92 5.56 11.13 -3.48
N ALA A 93 5.36 11.87 -2.38
CA ALA A 93 4.05 11.98 -1.76
C ALA A 93 3.03 12.68 -2.67
N ASP A 94 3.45 13.64 -3.50
CA ASP A 94 2.58 14.28 -4.49
C ASP A 94 2.22 13.30 -5.60
N GLY A 95 3.20 12.52 -6.06
CA GLY A 95 2.99 11.43 -7.01
C GLY A 95 1.98 10.40 -6.51
N ARG A 96 2.10 9.96 -5.24
CA ARG A 96 1.11 9.06 -4.62
C ARG A 96 -0.29 9.66 -4.58
N ARG A 97 -0.42 10.94 -4.19
CA ARG A 97 -1.74 11.61 -4.16
C ARG A 97 -2.35 11.71 -5.56
N ALA A 98 -1.55 12.01 -6.57
CA ALA A 98 -1.99 12.04 -7.97
C ALA A 98 -2.45 10.66 -8.45
N PHE A 99 -1.68 9.61 -8.15
CA PHE A 99 -2.04 8.23 -8.48
C PHE A 99 -3.34 7.80 -7.81
N LEU A 100 -3.48 7.97 -6.49
CA LEU A 100 -4.69 7.61 -5.75
C LEU A 100 -5.93 8.35 -6.25
N ALA A 101 -5.79 9.64 -6.57
CA ALA A 101 -6.88 10.43 -7.12
C ALA A 101 -7.33 9.91 -8.49
N TRP A 102 -6.38 9.61 -9.38
CA TRP A 102 -6.67 9.04 -10.69
C TRP A 102 -7.26 7.64 -10.58
N ALA A 103 -6.66 6.75 -9.81
CA ALA A 103 -7.11 5.36 -9.66
C ALA A 103 -8.52 5.30 -9.07
N ARG A 104 -8.83 6.12 -8.06
CA ARG A 104 -10.19 6.20 -7.49
C ARG A 104 -11.26 6.57 -8.52
N THR A 105 -10.95 7.45 -9.48
CA THR A 105 -11.87 7.83 -10.56
C THR A 105 -12.01 6.74 -11.62
N ASN A 106 -11.01 5.87 -11.76
CA ASN A 106 -10.95 4.84 -12.81
C ASN A 106 -11.13 3.40 -12.29
N LYS A 107 -11.37 3.22 -10.98
CA LYS A 107 -11.42 1.90 -10.31
C LYS A 107 -12.45 0.92 -10.90
N ASP A 108 -13.49 1.44 -11.57
CA ASP A 108 -14.55 0.62 -12.17
C ASP A 108 -14.24 0.31 -13.66
N ASP A 109 -13.15 0.85 -14.23
CA ASP A 109 -12.67 0.52 -15.56
C ASP A 109 -11.72 -0.69 -15.49
N SER A 110 -12.27 -1.87 -15.74
CA SER A 110 -11.51 -3.13 -15.72
C SER A 110 -10.34 -3.15 -16.70
N LYS A 111 -10.41 -2.43 -17.82
CA LYS A 111 -9.29 -2.38 -18.76
C LYS A 111 -8.12 -1.61 -18.15
N LEU A 112 -8.38 -0.44 -17.57
CA LEU A 112 -7.35 0.38 -16.93
C LEU A 112 -6.76 -0.29 -15.70
N MET A 113 -7.61 -0.90 -14.87
CA MET A 113 -7.18 -1.51 -13.61
C MET A 113 -6.37 -2.79 -13.82
N ASN A 114 -6.59 -3.53 -14.92
CA ASN A 114 -5.82 -4.73 -15.28
C ASN A 114 -4.52 -4.43 -16.08
N GLU A 115 -4.20 -3.17 -16.37
CA GLU A 115 -2.90 -2.83 -16.96
C GLU A 115 -1.76 -3.02 -15.94
N MET A 116 -0.54 -3.25 -16.42
CA MET A 116 0.65 -3.26 -15.56
C MET A 116 0.69 -1.98 -14.69
N PRO A 117 1.11 -2.07 -13.41
CA PRO A 117 0.99 -0.96 -12.47
C PRO A 117 1.78 0.28 -12.89
N VAL A 118 2.92 0.09 -13.56
CA VAL A 118 3.71 1.21 -14.08
C VAL A 118 2.96 1.99 -15.16
N VAL A 119 2.11 1.33 -15.96
CA VAL A 119 1.29 1.99 -17.00
C VAL A 119 0.22 2.85 -16.35
N GLY A 120 -0.52 2.30 -15.38
CA GLY A 120 -1.52 3.06 -14.62
C GLY A 120 -0.89 4.25 -13.87
N LEU A 121 0.26 4.03 -13.23
CA LEU A 121 1.00 5.09 -12.55
C LEU A 121 1.44 6.20 -13.53
N VAL A 122 2.06 5.85 -14.65
CA VAL A 122 2.52 6.85 -15.63
C VAL A 122 1.34 7.62 -16.21
N ARG A 123 0.20 6.98 -16.50
CA ARG A 123 -1.01 7.67 -16.95
C ARG A 123 -1.53 8.65 -15.91
N ALA A 124 -1.61 8.24 -14.64
CA ALA A 124 -2.03 9.11 -13.56
C ALA A 124 -1.13 10.34 -13.42
N LEU A 125 0.19 10.12 -13.45
CA LEU A 125 1.16 11.19 -13.32
C LEU A 125 1.19 12.10 -14.56
N ALA A 126 1.06 11.56 -15.77
CA ALA A 126 0.97 12.35 -17.00
C ALA A 126 -0.32 13.19 -17.05
N ALA A 127 -1.44 12.67 -16.54
CA ALA A 127 -2.67 13.42 -16.42
C ALA A 127 -2.54 14.59 -15.43
N LYS A 128 -1.81 14.40 -14.33
CA LYS A 128 -1.55 15.45 -13.34
C LYS A 128 -0.48 16.46 -13.80
N TYR A 129 0.52 15.98 -14.53
CA TYR A 129 1.73 16.71 -14.90
C TYR A 129 2.03 16.55 -16.41
N PRO A 130 1.18 17.12 -17.29
CA PRO A 130 1.35 16.96 -18.73
C PRO A 130 2.61 17.67 -19.23
N CYS A 131 3.32 17.03 -20.16
CA CYS A 131 4.39 17.67 -20.92
C CYS A 131 3.81 18.59 -22.01
N LYS A 132 4.39 19.78 -22.17
CA LYS A 132 4.04 20.76 -23.20
C LYS A 132 4.99 20.68 -24.38
#